data_AF-A0A6M3M440-F1
#
_entry.id   AF-A0A6M3M440-F1
#
_cell.length_a   1.000
_cell.length_b   1.000
_cell.length_c   1.000
_cell.angle_alpha   90.00
_cell.angle_beta   90.00
_cell.angle_gamma   90.00
#
_symmetry.space_group_name_H-M   'P 1'
#
loop_
_entity.id
_entity.type
_entity.pdbx_description
1 polymer ?
#
loop_
_entity_poly.entity_id
_entity_poly.type
_entity_poly.pdbx_seq_one_letter_code
_entity_poly.pdbx_strand_id
1 'polypeptide(L)' 'MSDHQWALLDDVGIIEQGTEEEIRAIWDNPDEIYMKQEVAGDLRLIEIHEVMK' A
#
# COMPACT_ATOMS: atom_id res chain seq x y z
N MET A 1 15.18 -8.03 -13.39
CA MET A 1 14.23 -8.31 -12.29
C MET A 1 13.15 -7.27 -12.46
N SER A 2 11.90 -7.69 -12.57
CA SER A 2 10.81 -6.72 -12.60
C SER A 2 10.64 -6.25 -11.16
N ASP A 3 10.97 -4.99 -10.89
CA ASP A 3 10.78 -4.42 -9.56
C ASP A 3 9.28 -4.17 -9.38
N HIS A 4 8.56 -5.21 -8.97
CA HIS A 4 7.14 -5.11 -8.65
C HIS A 4 7.01 -4.36 -7.32
N GLN A 5 6.59 -3.11 -7.39
CA GLN A 5 6.28 -2.35 -6.20
C GLN A 5 4.81 -2.54 -5.84
N TRP A 6 4.49 -2.47 -4.57
CA TRP A 6 3.13 -2.52 -4.06
C TRP A 6 2.82 -1.23 -3.33
N ALA A 7 1.53 -0.86 -3.31
CA ALA A 7 1.07 0.28 -2.55
C ALA A 7 -0.26 0.00 -1.86
N LEU A 8 -0.39 0.60 -0.69
CA LEU A 8 -1.60 0.71 0.07
C LEU A 8 -2.22 2.09 -0.18
N LEU A 9 -3.51 2.12 -0.48
CA LEU A 9 -4.27 3.32 -0.81
C LEU A 9 -5.52 3.41 0.06
N ASP A 10 -6.00 4.63 0.28
CA ASP A 10 -7.37 4.91 0.68
C ASP A 10 -8.12 5.69 -0.43
N ASP A 11 -9.18 6.42 -0.09
CA ASP A 11 -9.92 7.26 -1.05
C ASP A 11 -9.25 8.60 -1.34
N VAL A 12 -8.25 8.99 -0.57
CA VAL A 12 -7.50 10.24 -0.75
C VAL A 12 -6.22 10.01 -1.55
N GLY A 13 -5.56 8.87 -1.38
CA GLY A 13 -4.37 8.53 -2.16
C GLY A 13 -3.55 7.38 -1.60
N ILE A 14 -2.26 7.38 -1.96
CA ILE A 14 -1.28 6.39 -1.47
C ILE A 14 -0.94 6.73 -0.02
N ILE A 15 -1.13 5.75 0.86
CA ILE A 15 -0.73 5.78 2.27
C ILE A 15 0.73 5.32 2.40
N GLU A 16 1.04 4.18 1.79
CA GLU A 16 2.36 3.55 1.90
C GLU A 16 2.69 2.78 0.62
N GLN A 17 3.97 2.78 0.23
CA GLN A 17 4.48 2.09 -0.96
C GLN A 17 5.79 1.41 -0.63
N GLY A 18 5.98 0.20 -1.15
CA GLY A 18 7.14 -0.62 -0.81
C GLY A 18 7.19 -1.90 -1.63
N THR A 19 7.95 -2.87 -1.13
CA THR A 19 7.96 -4.23 -1.68
C THR A 19 6.66 -4.97 -1.39
N GLU A 20 6.41 -6.08 -2.10
CA GLU A 20 5.26 -6.95 -1.83
C GLU A 20 5.21 -7.40 -0.37
N GLU A 21 6.35 -7.81 0.19
CA GLU A 21 6.44 -8.35 1.56
C GLU A 21 6.11 -7.28 2.61
N GLU A 22 6.63 -6.05 2.45
CA GLU A 22 6.37 -4.94 3.37
C GLU A 22 4.89 -4.56 3.37
N ILE A 23 4.30 -4.36 2.18
CA ILE A 23 2.92 -3.90 2.09
C ILE A 23 1.94 -5.02 2.48
N ARG A 24 2.25 -6.29 2.19
CA ARG A 24 1.43 -7.42 2.67
C ARG A 24 1.47 -7.55 4.18
N ALA A 25 2.63 -7.38 4.82
CA ALA A 25 2.72 -7.42 6.28
C ALA A 25 1.84 -6.34 6.94
N ILE A 26 1.76 -5.16 6.32
CA ILE A 26 0.86 -4.08 6.74
C ILE A 26 -0.61 -4.45 6.48
N TRP A 27 -0.92 -4.99 5.29
CA TRP A 27 -2.27 -5.39 4.91
C TRP A 27 -2.86 -6.50 5.80
N ASP A 28 -2.03 -7.44 6.24
CA ASP A 28 -2.43 -8.53 7.15
C ASP A 28 -2.70 -8.03 8.58
N ASN A 29 -2.29 -6.79 8.90
CA ASN A 29 -2.55 -6.13 10.17
C ASN A 29 -3.02 -4.67 9.99
N PRO A 30 -4.23 -4.46 9.43
CA PRO A 30 -4.70 -3.12 9.08
C PRO A 30 -5.02 -2.26 10.32
N ASP A 31 -5.22 -2.86 11.49
CA ASP A 31 -5.44 -2.13 12.75
C ASP A 31 -4.25 -1.22 13.09
N GLU A 32 -3.02 -1.63 12.77
CA GLU A 32 -1.85 -0.78 12.96
C GLU A 32 -1.89 0.49 12.10
N ILE A 33 -2.52 0.41 10.93
CA ILE A 33 -2.64 1.51 9.98
C ILE A 33 -3.63 2.53 10.53
N TYR A 34 -4.81 2.06 10.96
CA TYR A 34 -5.83 2.91 11.60
C TYR A 34 -5.34 3.56 12.90
N MET A 35 -4.36 2.97 13.60
CA MET A 35 -3.75 3.56 14.78
C MET A 35 -2.67 4.61 14.47
N LYS A 36 -1.97 4.48 13.33
CA LYS A 36 -0.82 5.34 12.97
C LYS A 36 -1.20 6.48 12.03
N GLN A 37 -2.21 6.30 11.19
CA GLN A 37 -2.62 7.25 10.16
C GLN A 37 -4.14 7.42 10.12
N GLU A 38 -4.61 8.62 9.78
CA GLU A 38 -6.02 8.84 9.47
C GLU A 38 -6.32 8.27 8.09
N VAL A 39 -7.01 7.13 8.06
CA VAL A 39 -7.46 6.47 6.83
C VAL A 39 -8.79 7.07 6.40
N ALA A 40 -8.83 7.64 5.20
CA ALA A 40 -10.05 8.17 4.61
C ALA A 40 -10.70 7.12 3.70
N GLY A 41 -11.58 6.30 4.28
CA GLY A 41 -12.38 5.33 3.54
C GLY A 41 -11.81 3.90 3.56
N ASP A 42 -12.11 3.14 2.50
CA ASP A 42 -11.73 1.73 2.40
C ASP A 42 -10.28 1.59 1.94
N LEU A 43 -9.51 0.74 2.62
CA LEU A 43 -8.14 0.41 2.25
C LEU A 43 -8.11 -0.51 1.02
N ARG A 44 -7.19 -0.23 0.10
CA ARG A 44 -6.96 -1.01 -1.12
C ARG A 44 -5.48 -1.30 -1.29
N LEU A 45 -5.19 -2.54 -1.64
CA LEU A 45 -3.86 -3.00 -2.00
C LEU A 45 -3.73 -3.08 -3.53
N ILE A 46 -2.73 -2.41 -4.09
CA ILE A 46 -2.45 -2.46 -5.53
C ILE A 46 -0.99 -2.82 -5.82
N GLU A 47 -0.77 -3.48 -6.94
CA GLU A 47 0.55 -3.68 -7.53
C GLU A 47 0.83 -2.53 -8.51
N ILE A 48 1.98 -1.87 -8.34
CA ILE A 48 2.47 -0.80 -9.18
C ILE A 48 3.53 -1.38 -10.13
N HIS A 49 3.20 -1.39 -11.42
CA HIS A 49 4.15 -1.63 -12.48
C HIS A 49 4.67 -0.30 -12.99
N GLU A 50 5.86 0.12 -12.55
CA GLU A 50 6.51 1.29 -13.14
C GLU A 50 6.88 0.98 -14.59
N VAL A 51 6.11 1.54 -15.53
CA VAL A 51 6.49 1.54 -16.93
C VAL A 51 7.52 2.65 -17.11
N MET A 52 8.81 2.34 -16.94
CA MET A 52 9.89 3.26 -17.33
C MET A 52 9.76 3.55 -18.83
N LYS A 53 9.55 4.82 -19.18
CA LYS A 53 9.57 5.32 -20.57
C LYS A 53 10.98 5.63 -21.03
#